data_AF-A0A6G2QQL2-F1
#
_entry.id   AF-A0A6G2QQL2-F1
#
_cell.length_a   1.000
_cell.length_b   1.000
_cell.length_c   1.000
_cell.angle_alpha   90.00
_cell.angle_beta   90.00
_cell.angle_gamma   90.00
#
_symmetry.space_group_name_H-M   'P 1'
#
loop_
_entity.id
_entity.type
_entity.pdbx_description
1 polymer ?
#
loop_
_entity_poly.entity_id
_entity_poly.type
_entity_poly.pdbx_seq_one_letter_code
_entity_poly.pdbx_strand_id
1 'polypeptide(L)'
;NGRGVAADIWSGNSGPEMWSSADASVRDEGGATKGRKPSSANFLSWWDGDPVRELLDGTRIDKYGTSSDTRLLTGTGVSSNNGTKATPVLSGDILGDWREEVVWRTSDNTALRIHSTPHDTDRRITTLLHDRLYRTSLAWQNSGYNQPPHTGFFIGSGMPTPPRPAVYTP
;
A
#
# COMPACT_ATOMS: atom_id res chain seq x y z
N ASN A 1 -13.87 15.20 -7.60
CA ASN A 1 -12.73 14.29 -7.39
C ASN A 1 -13.26 12.99 -6.79
N GLY A 2 -13.06 11.82 -7.42
CA GLY A 2 -13.65 10.55 -6.99
C GLY A 2 -12.69 9.56 -6.32
N ARG A 3 -11.37 9.84 -6.40
CA ARG A 3 -10.27 9.07 -5.80
C ARG A 3 -9.14 10.00 -5.38
N GLY A 4 -8.44 9.69 -4.29
CA GLY A 4 -7.23 10.37 -3.85
C GLY A 4 -6.37 9.41 -3.01
N VAL A 5 -5.06 9.59 -3.05
CA VAL A 5 -4.09 8.76 -2.31
C VAL A 5 -2.94 9.66 -1.85
N ALA A 6 -2.35 9.32 -0.71
CA ALA A 6 -1.10 9.91 -0.22
C ALA A 6 -0.14 8.78 0.21
N ALA A 7 1.09 8.77 -0.29
CA ALA A 7 2.15 7.83 0.10
C ALA A 7 3.49 8.30 -0.45
N ASP A 8 4.59 7.92 0.18
CA ASP A 8 5.91 8.02 -0.46
C ASP A 8 6.02 6.90 -1.49
N ILE A 9 5.93 7.24 -2.77
CA ILE A 9 5.98 6.30 -3.91
C ILE A 9 7.26 6.47 -4.72
N TRP A 10 8.08 7.48 -4.41
CA TRP A 10 9.26 7.80 -5.18
C TRP A 10 10.36 8.40 -4.31
N SER A 11 11.47 7.68 -4.21
CA SER A 11 12.61 8.08 -3.39
C SER A 11 13.31 9.39 -3.80
N GLY A 12 12.95 9.95 -4.95
CA GLY A 12 13.47 11.22 -5.45
C GLY A 12 12.79 12.47 -4.86
N ASN A 13 11.77 12.29 -4.02
CA ASN A 13 11.15 13.37 -3.27
C ASN A 13 11.38 13.19 -1.76
N SER A 14 11.43 14.30 -1.03
CA SER A 14 11.59 14.28 0.43
C SER A 14 10.21 14.15 1.09
N GLY A 15 9.69 12.93 1.16
CA GLY A 15 8.43 12.62 1.84
C GLY A 15 7.30 12.19 0.91
N PRO A 16 6.10 11.96 1.47
CA PRO A 16 4.97 11.42 0.74
C PRO A 16 4.46 12.33 -0.37
N GLU A 17 4.14 11.69 -1.48
CA GLU A 17 3.37 12.24 -2.57
C GLU A 17 1.87 12.20 -2.32
N MET A 18 1.12 13.08 -3.00
CA MET A 18 -0.33 13.02 -3.11
C MET A 18 -0.79 13.12 -4.56
N TRP A 19 -1.78 12.31 -4.94
CA TRP A 19 -2.40 12.39 -6.26
C TRP A 19 -3.88 12.06 -6.19
N SER A 20 -4.61 12.43 -7.23
CA SER A 20 -6.06 12.24 -7.27
C SER A 20 -6.58 12.02 -8.67
N SER A 21 -7.83 11.59 -8.79
CA SER A 21 -8.47 11.40 -10.10
C SER A 21 -8.53 12.68 -10.93
N ALA A 22 -8.62 13.85 -10.30
CA ALA A 22 -8.78 15.14 -10.97
C ALA A 22 -7.45 15.87 -11.29
N ASP A 23 -6.33 15.44 -10.71
CA ASP A 23 -5.01 15.99 -11.03
C ASP A 23 -4.27 15.06 -12.02
N ALA A 24 -3.56 15.64 -12.98
CA ALA A 24 -2.71 14.94 -13.93
C ALA A 24 -1.27 14.76 -13.41
N SER A 25 -0.95 15.40 -12.30
CA SER A 25 0.36 15.36 -11.64
C SER A 25 0.27 14.76 -10.25
N VAL A 26 1.42 14.31 -9.75
CA VAL A 26 1.63 14.03 -8.34
C VAL A 26 2.19 15.29 -7.64
N ARG A 27 1.77 15.51 -6.39
CA ARG A 27 2.12 16.68 -5.57
C ARG A 27 2.95 16.25 -4.37
N ASP A 28 3.80 17.15 -3.87
CA ASP A 28 4.38 17.00 -2.51
C ASP A 28 3.46 17.59 -1.44
N GLU A 29 3.90 17.50 -0.18
CA GLU A 29 3.22 18.05 0.99
C GLU A 29 2.98 19.57 0.90
N GLY A 30 3.82 20.29 0.15
CA GLY A 30 3.68 21.72 -0.12
C GLY A 30 2.80 22.06 -1.32
N GLY A 31 2.30 21.06 -2.05
CA GLY A 31 1.48 21.21 -3.26
C GLY A 31 2.27 21.43 -4.55
N ALA A 32 3.59 21.34 -4.53
CA ALA A 32 4.42 21.46 -5.74
C ALA A 32 4.30 20.20 -6.61
N THR A 33 4.33 20.37 -7.94
CA THR A 33 4.34 19.23 -8.87
C THR A 33 5.66 18.47 -8.77
N LYS A 34 5.59 17.15 -8.55
CA LYS A 34 6.77 16.26 -8.47
C LYS A 34 6.91 15.26 -9.61
N GLY A 35 5.87 15.11 -10.44
CA GLY A 35 5.94 14.22 -11.58
C GLY A 35 4.56 13.89 -12.15
N ARG A 36 4.54 12.88 -13.02
CA ARG A 36 3.29 12.37 -13.59
C ARG A 36 2.44 11.68 -12.51
N LYS A 37 1.13 11.68 -12.72
CA LYS A 37 0.19 10.90 -11.93
C LYS A 37 0.45 9.38 -12.07
N PRO A 38 0.43 8.61 -10.98
CA PRO A 38 0.42 7.13 -11.01
C PRO A 38 -0.77 6.56 -11.79
N SER A 39 -0.64 5.33 -12.29
CA SER A 39 -1.71 4.67 -13.06
C SER A 39 -2.96 4.34 -12.23
N SER A 40 -2.85 4.28 -10.91
CA SER A 40 -3.99 4.00 -10.01
C SER A 40 -4.07 4.95 -8.83
N ALA A 41 -5.29 5.23 -8.39
CA ALA A 41 -5.60 5.89 -7.13
C ALA A 41 -6.59 5.01 -6.34
N ASN A 42 -6.06 4.00 -5.65
CA ASN A 42 -6.84 3.00 -4.91
C ASN A 42 -6.15 2.63 -3.59
N PHE A 43 -5.55 1.44 -3.51
CA PHE A 43 -4.79 0.99 -2.35
C PHE A 43 -3.30 1.20 -2.57
N LEU A 44 -2.57 0.94 -1.50
CA LEU A 44 -1.13 0.98 -1.40
C LEU A 44 -0.66 -0.35 -0.79
N SER A 45 0.59 -0.72 -1.05
CA SER A 45 1.21 -1.91 -0.48
C SER A 45 2.69 -1.66 -0.30
N TRP A 46 3.24 -1.86 0.89
CA TRP A 46 4.68 -2.10 1.00
C TRP A 46 4.95 -3.54 0.55
N TRP A 47 5.33 -3.71 -0.71
CA TRP A 47 5.44 -5.02 -1.35
C TRP A 47 6.88 -5.43 -1.60
N ASP A 48 7.72 -4.56 -2.14
CA ASP A 48 9.12 -4.91 -2.40
C ASP A 48 10.05 -4.62 -1.21
N GLY A 49 11.35 -4.61 -1.45
CA GLY A 49 12.36 -4.53 -0.39
C GLY A 49 12.69 -3.12 0.09
N ASP A 50 12.33 -2.09 -0.67
CA ASP A 50 12.63 -0.70 -0.34
C ASP A 50 11.51 -0.07 0.51
N PRO A 51 11.70 1.13 1.10
CA PRO A 51 10.73 1.71 2.01
C PRO A 51 9.66 2.54 1.29
N VAL A 52 9.77 2.77 -0.02
CA VAL A 52 8.70 3.45 -0.75
C VAL A 52 7.56 2.47 -1.00
N ARG A 53 6.37 3.00 -1.26
CA ARG A 53 5.14 2.23 -1.24
C ARG A 53 4.64 1.97 -2.65
N GLU A 54 4.31 0.74 -2.94
CA GLU A 54 3.72 0.33 -4.21
C GLU A 54 2.23 0.67 -4.29
N LEU A 55 1.73 0.64 -5.52
CA LEU A 55 0.34 0.88 -5.88
C LEU A 55 -0.40 -0.45 -5.95
N LEU A 56 -1.55 -0.56 -5.29
CA LEU A 56 -2.42 -1.75 -5.32
C LEU A 56 -3.78 -1.38 -5.90
N ASP A 57 -4.16 -2.02 -7.02
CA ASP A 57 -5.44 -1.78 -7.68
C ASP A 57 -5.94 -3.00 -8.45
N GLY A 58 -7.18 -3.44 -8.20
CA GLY A 58 -7.69 -4.68 -8.77
C GLY A 58 -6.91 -5.88 -8.25
N THR A 59 -6.26 -6.61 -9.14
CA THR A 59 -5.44 -7.79 -8.82
C THR A 59 -3.97 -7.59 -9.18
N ARG A 60 -3.48 -6.34 -9.14
CA ARG A 60 -2.09 -6.03 -9.46
C ARG A 60 -1.43 -5.16 -8.41
N ILE A 61 -0.12 -5.30 -8.32
CA ILE A 61 0.78 -4.41 -7.59
C ILE A 61 1.76 -3.82 -8.60
N ASP A 62 1.83 -2.50 -8.64
CA ASP A 62 2.69 -1.72 -9.54
C ASP A 62 3.63 -0.83 -8.72
N LYS A 63 4.91 -0.74 -9.12
CA LYS A 63 5.87 0.23 -8.59
C LYS A 63 5.86 1.50 -9.42
N TYR A 64 5.79 2.65 -8.77
CA TYR A 64 5.89 3.93 -9.46
C TYR A 64 7.31 4.17 -9.98
N GLY A 65 7.44 4.56 -11.24
CA GLY A 65 8.67 5.11 -11.83
C GLY A 65 8.37 6.40 -12.56
N THR A 66 9.31 7.35 -12.65
CA THR A 66 9.04 8.70 -13.21
C THR A 66 8.62 8.70 -14.67
N SER A 67 9.00 7.68 -15.45
CA SER A 67 8.58 7.47 -16.85
C SER A 67 7.33 6.60 -16.97
N SER A 68 7.28 5.47 -16.26
CA SER A 68 6.19 4.49 -16.29
C SER A 68 6.12 3.68 -15.00
N ASP A 69 4.94 3.13 -14.70
CA ASP A 69 4.80 2.19 -13.58
C ASP A 69 5.34 0.82 -14.04
N THR A 70 5.93 0.07 -13.12
CA THR A 70 6.44 -1.29 -13.36
C THR A 70 5.57 -2.31 -12.63
N ARG A 71 5.02 -3.27 -13.36
CA ARG A 71 4.24 -4.37 -12.78
C ARG A 71 5.14 -5.27 -11.93
N LEU A 72 4.85 -5.39 -10.63
CA LEU A 72 5.53 -6.34 -9.74
C LEU A 72 4.75 -7.65 -9.56
N LEU A 73 3.41 -7.56 -9.49
CA LEU A 73 2.55 -8.73 -9.33
C LEU A 73 1.29 -8.60 -10.19
N THR A 74 0.97 -9.66 -10.94
CA THR A 74 -0.37 -9.87 -11.51
C THR A 74 -0.99 -11.10 -10.85
N GLY A 75 -2.06 -10.93 -10.10
CA GLY A 75 -2.82 -12.00 -9.48
C GLY A 75 -3.60 -12.80 -10.52
N THR A 76 -3.07 -13.97 -10.90
CA THR A 76 -3.73 -14.91 -11.82
C THR A 76 -4.72 -15.82 -11.09
N GLY A 77 -5.91 -16.01 -11.65
CA GLY A 77 -6.95 -16.88 -11.09
C GLY A 77 -7.59 -16.34 -9.79
N VAL A 78 -7.40 -15.05 -9.51
CA VAL A 78 -8.03 -14.32 -8.41
C VAL A 78 -8.84 -13.14 -8.94
N SER A 79 -9.63 -12.51 -8.09
CA SER A 79 -10.45 -11.36 -8.44
C SER A 79 -10.55 -10.36 -7.31
N SER A 80 -10.69 -9.08 -7.67
CA SER A 80 -11.02 -8.02 -6.75
C SER A 80 -12.52 -7.98 -6.43
N ASN A 81 -12.88 -7.14 -5.47
CA ASN A 81 -14.22 -6.96 -4.94
C ASN A 81 -14.80 -5.58 -5.29
N ASN A 82 -16.09 -5.41 -5.00
CA ASN A 82 -16.77 -4.11 -4.93
C ASN A 82 -16.83 -3.35 -6.27
N GLY A 83 -16.94 -4.08 -7.39
CA GLY A 83 -17.12 -3.51 -8.72
C GLY A 83 -15.97 -2.58 -9.11
N THR A 84 -16.29 -1.34 -9.48
CA THR A 84 -15.27 -0.34 -9.87
C THR A 84 -14.37 0.10 -8.72
N LYS A 85 -14.69 -0.23 -7.46
CA LYS A 85 -13.78 0.00 -6.34
C LYS A 85 -12.56 -0.92 -6.39
N ALA A 86 -12.72 -2.12 -6.96
CA ALA A 86 -11.64 -3.05 -7.26
C ALA A 86 -10.70 -3.31 -6.06
N THR A 87 -11.27 -3.51 -4.88
CA THR A 87 -10.51 -3.69 -3.62
C THR A 87 -10.12 -5.15 -3.40
N PRO A 88 -9.04 -5.43 -2.66
CA PRO A 88 -8.78 -6.79 -2.17
C PRO A 88 -9.85 -7.22 -1.15
N VAL A 89 -9.77 -8.48 -0.70
CA VAL A 89 -10.49 -8.95 0.49
C VAL A 89 -9.89 -8.29 1.73
N LEU A 90 -8.55 -8.25 1.78
CA LEU A 90 -7.75 -7.59 2.81
C LEU A 90 -6.40 -7.23 2.21
N SER A 91 -5.79 -6.12 2.64
CA SER A 91 -4.38 -5.79 2.40
C SER A 91 -3.74 -5.34 3.69
N GLY A 92 -2.64 -5.98 4.09
CA GLY A 92 -1.83 -5.57 5.22
C GLY A 92 -0.87 -6.64 5.72
N ASP A 93 0.07 -6.24 6.58
CA ASP A 93 0.97 -7.14 7.31
C ASP A 93 0.13 -8.05 8.21
N ILE A 94 0.07 -9.33 7.85
CA ILE A 94 -0.63 -10.36 8.62
C ILE A 94 0.22 -11.60 8.87
N LEU A 95 1.33 -11.75 8.14
CA LEU A 95 2.28 -12.85 8.22
C LEU A 95 3.70 -12.32 7.93
N GLY A 96 4.73 -13.11 8.28
CA GLY A 96 6.09 -12.82 7.84
C GLY A 96 6.73 -11.59 8.50
N ASP A 97 7.31 -10.71 7.68
CA ASP A 97 7.93 -9.48 8.14
C ASP A 97 7.00 -8.26 8.03
N TRP A 98 7.53 -7.07 7.83
CA TRP A 98 6.77 -5.82 7.86
C TRP A 98 5.99 -5.52 6.58
N ARG A 99 6.25 -6.27 5.51
CA ARG A 99 5.63 -6.05 4.21
C ARG A 99 4.21 -6.60 4.20
N GLU A 100 3.39 -6.01 3.34
CA GLU A 100 1.96 -6.23 3.39
C GLU A 100 1.56 -7.42 2.51
N GLU A 101 0.87 -8.41 3.09
CA GLU A 101 0.16 -9.41 2.30
C GLU A 101 -1.06 -8.80 1.61
N VAL A 102 -1.44 -9.40 0.48
CA VAL A 102 -2.71 -9.11 -0.19
C VAL A 102 -3.55 -10.37 -0.28
N VAL A 103 -4.79 -10.27 0.20
CA VAL A 103 -5.77 -11.35 0.13
C VAL A 103 -6.78 -11.07 -0.97
N TRP A 104 -6.89 -11.99 -1.92
CA TRP A 104 -7.96 -11.97 -2.92
C TRP A 104 -8.76 -13.27 -2.87
N ARG A 105 -10.01 -13.20 -3.35
CA ARG A 105 -10.81 -14.40 -3.64
C ARG A 105 -10.34 -15.04 -4.94
N THR A 106 -10.42 -16.36 -5.06
CA THR A 106 -10.30 -17.02 -6.35
C THR A 106 -11.43 -16.56 -7.28
N SER A 107 -11.19 -16.57 -8.60
CA SER A 107 -12.17 -16.07 -9.57
C SER A 107 -13.53 -16.75 -9.48
N ASP A 108 -13.55 -18.03 -9.08
CA ASP A 108 -14.72 -18.89 -8.86
C ASP A 108 -15.31 -18.80 -7.43
N ASN A 109 -14.74 -17.97 -6.55
CA ASN A 109 -15.17 -17.78 -5.15
C ASN A 109 -15.10 -19.01 -4.24
N THR A 110 -14.26 -20.00 -4.57
CA THR A 110 -14.13 -21.23 -3.75
C THR A 110 -13.05 -21.14 -2.68
N ALA A 111 -12.09 -20.21 -2.80
CA ALA A 111 -11.03 -20.03 -1.82
C ALA A 111 -10.57 -18.56 -1.70
N LEU A 112 -9.85 -18.28 -0.62
CA LEU A 112 -9.03 -17.08 -0.47
C LEU A 112 -7.58 -17.43 -0.77
N ARG A 113 -6.87 -16.55 -1.47
CA ARG A 113 -5.42 -16.65 -1.68
C ARG A 113 -4.74 -15.49 -1.00
N ILE A 114 -3.80 -15.81 -0.12
CA ILE A 114 -2.91 -14.86 0.55
C ILE A 114 -1.63 -14.81 -0.28
N HIS A 115 -1.33 -13.64 -0.83
CA HIS A 115 -0.08 -13.36 -1.52
C HIS A 115 0.87 -12.67 -0.55
N SER A 116 2.02 -13.29 -0.30
CA SER A 116 3.13 -12.67 0.42
C SER A 116 4.26 -12.39 -0.57
N THR A 117 5.09 -11.39 -0.26
CA THR A 117 6.11 -10.89 -1.18
C THR A 117 7.25 -11.90 -1.39
N PRO A 118 7.73 -12.08 -2.64
CA PRO A 118 8.91 -12.89 -2.93
C PRO A 118 10.21 -12.08 -2.91
N HIS A 119 10.15 -10.78 -2.64
CA HIS A 119 11.31 -9.90 -2.69
C HIS A 119 12.13 -10.01 -1.39
N ASP A 120 13.44 -9.82 -1.46
CA ASP A 120 14.27 -9.69 -0.25
C ASP A 120 14.26 -8.24 0.25
N THR A 121 14.45 -8.03 1.54
CA THR A 121 14.65 -6.71 2.15
C THR A 121 15.79 -6.74 3.15
N ASP A 122 16.54 -5.65 3.24
CA ASP A 122 17.56 -5.41 4.26
C ASP A 122 17.00 -4.69 5.51
N ARG A 123 15.71 -4.33 5.48
CA ARG A 123 15.04 -3.57 6.53
C ARG A 123 14.33 -4.49 7.50
N ARG A 124 14.50 -4.19 8.79
CA ARG A 124 13.76 -4.84 9.87
C ARG A 124 12.88 -3.82 10.58
N ILE A 125 11.58 -3.91 10.37
CA ILE A 125 10.55 -3.14 11.05
C ILE A 125 9.74 -4.14 11.89
N THR A 126 9.32 -3.76 13.10
CA THR A 126 8.41 -4.62 13.86
C THR A 126 7.08 -4.72 13.11
N THR A 127 6.41 -5.87 13.14
CA THR A 127 5.10 -6.04 12.49
C THR A 127 4.22 -4.81 12.70
N LEU A 128 3.64 -4.33 11.60
CA LEU A 128 2.80 -3.14 11.57
C LEU A 128 1.51 -3.37 12.39
N LEU A 129 1.13 -4.61 12.69
CA LEU A 129 0.04 -4.92 13.62
C LEU A 129 0.32 -4.48 15.06
N HIS A 130 1.57 -4.17 15.41
CA HIS A 130 1.92 -3.56 16.70
C HIS A 130 1.92 -2.02 16.67
N ASP A 131 1.76 -1.40 15.50
CA ASP A 131 1.45 0.03 15.40
C ASP A 131 -0.05 0.28 15.60
N ARG A 132 -0.41 1.19 16.50
CA ARG A 132 -1.81 1.41 16.88
C ARG A 132 -2.63 1.98 15.72
N LEU A 133 -2.06 2.91 14.94
CA LEU A 133 -2.79 3.52 13.83
C LEU A 133 -3.00 2.50 12.71
N TYR A 134 -1.97 1.75 12.35
CA TYR A 134 -2.02 0.71 11.33
C TYR A 134 -2.99 -0.41 11.71
N ARG A 135 -2.87 -0.94 12.94
CA ARG A 135 -3.74 -2.02 13.44
C ARG A 135 -5.21 -1.61 13.48
N THR A 136 -5.49 -0.36 13.86
CA THR A 136 -6.83 0.22 13.83
C THR A 136 -7.31 0.39 12.39
N SER A 137 -6.41 0.80 11.49
CA SER A 137 -6.71 0.95 10.06
C SER A 137 -7.07 -0.34 9.36
N LEU A 138 -6.35 -1.42 9.68
CA LEU A 138 -6.69 -2.75 9.20
C LEU A 138 -8.07 -3.20 9.73
N ALA A 139 -8.42 -2.84 10.96
CA ALA A 139 -9.72 -3.18 11.57
C ALA A 139 -10.90 -2.47 10.89
N TRP A 140 -10.75 -1.20 10.48
CA TRP A 140 -11.82 -0.49 9.78
C TRP A 140 -11.77 -0.67 8.26
N GLN A 141 -10.76 -1.34 7.69
CA GLN A 141 -10.55 -1.47 6.24
C GLN A 141 -11.80 -1.97 5.48
N ASN A 142 -12.67 -2.78 6.09
CA ASN A 142 -13.91 -3.26 5.49
C ASN A 142 -15.07 -2.25 5.49
N SER A 143 -14.90 -1.08 6.10
CA SER A 143 -15.98 -0.11 6.35
C SER A 143 -16.20 0.80 5.14
N GLY A 144 -17.46 0.97 4.74
CA GLY A 144 -17.82 1.90 3.66
C GLY A 144 -17.11 1.60 2.34
N TYR A 145 -16.37 2.59 1.83
CA TYR A 145 -15.42 2.37 0.73
C TYR A 145 -14.03 2.12 1.32
N ASN A 146 -13.58 0.87 1.25
CA ASN A 146 -12.31 0.43 1.83
C ASN A 146 -11.17 1.39 1.46
N GLN A 147 -10.31 1.73 2.41
CA GLN A 147 -9.11 2.56 2.21
C GLN A 147 -7.85 1.81 2.70
N PRO A 148 -6.67 2.07 2.13
CA PRO A 148 -5.43 1.44 2.57
C PRO A 148 -5.06 1.84 4.01
N PRO A 149 -4.40 0.96 4.78
CA PRO A 149 -3.95 1.29 6.12
C PRO A 149 -2.72 2.21 6.10
N HIS A 150 -2.56 3.02 7.15
CA HIS A 150 -1.39 3.89 7.35
C HIS A 150 -0.78 3.67 8.73
N THR A 151 0.54 3.79 8.81
CA THR A 151 1.31 3.71 10.06
C THR A 151 1.30 5.03 10.82
N GLY A 152 1.39 4.95 12.15
CA GLY A 152 1.53 6.12 13.04
C GLY A 152 2.89 6.80 12.97
N PHE A 153 3.82 6.27 12.17
CA PHE A 153 5.15 6.79 11.91
C PHE A 153 5.46 6.70 10.42
N PHE A 154 6.41 7.53 9.95
CA PHE A 154 6.80 7.57 8.55
C PHE A 154 7.62 6.33 8.15
N ILE A 155 7.17 5.64 7.09
CA ILE A 155 7.93 4.63 6.36
C ILE A 155 8.04 5.14 4.92
N GLY A 156 9.27 5.34 4.47
CA GLY A 156 9.60 5.98 3.20
C GLY A 156 11.09 6.22 3.03
N SER A 157 11.46 6.84 1.93
CA SER A 157 12.82 7.30 1.65
C SER A 157 13.30 8.26 2.74
N GLY A 158 14.49 7.99 3.29
CA GLY A 158 15.05 8.80 4.37
C GLY A 158 14.33 8.64 5.72
N MET A 159 13.47 7.63 5.90
CA MET A 159 12.82 7.37 7.18
C MET A 159 13.83 7.20 8.33
N PRO A 160 13.49 7.67 9.55
CA PRO A 160 14.27 7.36 10.74
C PRO A 160 14.14 5.87 11.11
N THR A 161 14.90 5.44 12.13
CA THR A 161 14.68 4.11 12.72
C THR A 161 13.24 4.02 13.25
N PRO A 162 12.46 2.99 12.86
CA PRO A 162 11.09 2.81 13.35
C PRO A 162 11.03 2.75 14.87
N PRO A 163 10.03 3.38 15.50
CA PRO A 163 9.88 3.34 16.95
C PRO A 163 9.61 1.90 17.42
N ARG A 164 10.13 1.54 18.59
CA ARG A 164 9.77 0.27 19.23
C ARG A 164 8.32 0.37 19.74
N PRO A 165 7.44 -0.59 19.42
CA PRO A 165 6.05 -0.53 19.89
C PRO A 165 5.93 -0.55 21.41
N ALA A 166 5.08 0.33 21.95
CA ALA A 166 4.70 0.36 23.35
C ALA A 166 3.36 -0.39 23.55
N VAL A 167 3.44 -1.71 23.54
CA VAL A 167 2.29 -2.64 23.62
C VAL A 167 2.57 -3.76 24.63
N TYR A 168 1.50 -4.29 25.23
CA TYR A 168 1.51 -5.47 26.08
C TYR A 168 0.42 -6.44 25.59
N THR A 169 0.60 -7.74 25.84
CA THR A 169 -0.41 -8.76 25.53
C THR A 169 -1.25 -9.06 26.78
N PRO A 170 -2.51 -9.51 26.61
CA PRO A 170 -3.35 -9.95 27.74
C PRO A 170 -2.70 -11.03 28.61
#